data_AF-M7ZZE0-F1
#
_entry.id   AF-M7ZZE0-F1
#
_cell.length_a   1.000
_cell.length_b   1.000
_cell.length_c   1.000
_cell.angle_alpha   90.00
_cell.angle_beta   90.00
_cell.angle_gamma   90.00
#
_symmetry.space_group_name_H-M   'P 1'
#
loop_
_entity.id
_entity.type
_entity.pdbx_description
1 polymer ?
#
loop_
_entity_poly.entity_id
_entity_poly.type
_entity_poly.pdbx_seq_one_letter_code
_entity_poly.pdbx_strand_id
1 'polypeptide(L)'
;MAQGQSPSMDHAVHPQSVCERVASWAYFAGILSVVLYGLNVLWIDPATGVGTGFLDAVAALSDSPEVIWCLAHTLWIGNSVAVAASVGLIGHHAFGVWNGDRRLALRYGEAFDVLKKRTSVVPFAAIVDGRQKLPDDYYKEFIRLPYITIVALTLGAYFAHPLMQAASYRLPW
;
A
#
# COMPACT_ATOMS: atom_id res chain seq x y z
N MET A 1 21.35 39.27 59.68
CA MET A 1 21.74 37.85 59.60
C MET A 1 20.87 37.21 58.54
N ALA A 2 21.47 36.90 57.40
CA ALA A 2 20.82 36.31 56.23
C ALA A 2 21.13 34.80 56.17
N GLN A 3 20.14 34.00 55.77
CA GLN A 3 20.22 32.75 55.00
C GLN A 3 18.82 32.11 55.14
N GLY A 4 17.99 31.96 54.11
CA GLY A 4 18.29 31.65 52.71
C GLY A 4 18.07 30.16 52.47
N GLN A 5 16.83 29.68 52.66
CA GLN A 5 16.47 28.29 52.43
C GLN A 5 16.07 28.14 50.96
N SER A 6 17.06 27.83 50.11
CA SER A 6 16.85 27.48 48.70
C SER A 6 16.34 26.04 48.58
N PRO A 7 15.37 25.75 47.69
CA PRO A 7 14.91 24.39 47.44
C PRO A 7 15.95 23.64 46.60
N SER A 8 16.49 22.53 47.12
CA SER A 8 17.40 21.65 46.38
C SER A 8 16.60 20.83 45.36
N MET A 9 16.54 21.36 44.14
CA MET A 9 16.09 20.69 42.92
C MET A 9 17.20 19.75 42.41
N ASP A 10 17.34 18.55 42.99
CA ASP A 10 18.18 17.50 42.41
C ASP A 10 17.31 16.31 42.02
N HIS A 11 16.57 16.47 40.91
CA HIS A 11 16.04 15.32 40.17
C HIS A 11 17.20 14.62 39.47
N ALA A 12 17.96 13.84 40.23
CA ALA A 12 18.95 12.94 39.68
C ALA A 12 18.24 11.95 38.74
N VAL A 13 18.46 12.10 37.43
CA VAL A 13 18.10 11.08 36.45
C VAL A 13 18.94 9.86 36.76
N HIS A 14 18.36 8.89 37.48
CA HIS A 14 19.04 7.65 37.80
C HIS A 14 19.44 6.94 36.49
N PRO A 15 20.71 6.51 36.33
CA PRO A 15 21.20 5.81 35.13
C PRO A 15 20.47 4.49 34.85
N GLN A 16 19.67 4.00 35.81
CA GLN A 16 18.83 2.82 35.66
C GLN A 16 17.68 3.02 34.65
N SER A 17 17.18 4.25 34.46
CA SER A 17 16.04 4.53 33.58
C SER A 17 16.31 4.32 32.08
N VAL A 18 17.57 4.43 31.64
CA VAL A 18 17.97 4.18 30.24
C VAL A 18 18.12 2.68 29.99
N CYS A 19 18.74 1.94 30.92
CA CYS A 19 18.86 0.48 30.81
C CYS A 19 17.51 -0.24 30.86
N GLU A 20 16.59 0.25 31.70
CA GLU A 20 15.21 -0.26 31.79
C GLU A 20 14.43 -0.03 30.48
N ARG A 21 14.65 1.10 29.82
CA ARG A 21 14.09 1.42 28.51
C ARG A 21 14.64 0.49 27.42
N VAL A 22 15.96 0.32 27.34
CA VAL A 22 16.59 -0.57 26.34
C VAL A 22 16.13 -2.02 26.51
N ALA A 23 15.99 -2.50 27.74
CA ALA A 23 15.44 -3.83 28.02
C ALA A 23 13.98 -3.96 27.55
N SER A 24 13.12 -2.97 27.83
CA SER A 24 11.73 -2.95 27.36
C SER A 24 11.63 -2.99 25.83
N TRP A 25 12.47 -2.23 25.12
CA TRP A 25 12.53 -2.27 23.66
C TRP A 25 13.02 -3.61 23.12
N ALA A 26 13.97 -4.28 23.78
CA ALA A 26 14.42 -5.61 23.40
C ALA A 26 13.33 -6.67 23.58
N TYR A 27 12.59 -6.64 24.69
CA TYR A 27 11.43 -7.51 24.91
C TYR A 27 10.33 -7.27 23.87
N PHE A 28 10.00 -6.01 23.61
CA PHE A 28 9.03 -5.63 22.57
C PHE A 28 9.45 -6.14 21.20
N ALA A 29 10.71 -5.93 20.80
CA ALA A 29 11.24 -6.39 19.52
C ALA A 29 11.21 -7.92 19.41
N GLY A 30 11.53 -8.64 20.49
CA GLY A 30 11.46 -10.10 20.53
C GLY A 30 10.02 -10.61 20.33
N ILE A 31 9.06 -10.08 21.07
CA ILE A 31 7.64 -10.45 20.95
C ILE A 31 7.13 -10.12 19.54
N LEU A 32 7.39 -8.91 19.06
CA LEU A 32 6.99 -8.49 17.72
C LEU A 32 7.59 -9.39 16.65
N SER A 33 8.87 -9.76 16.77
CA SER A 33 9.54 -10.66 15.82
C SER A 33 8.88 -12.03 15.79
N VAL A 34 8.54 -12.60 16.95
CA VAL A 34 7.85 -13.90 17.03
C VAL A 34 6.45 -13.81 16.41
N VAL A 35 5.70 -12.75 16.71
CA VAL A 35 4.35 -12.56 16.16
C VAL A 35 4.40 -12.39 14.65
N LEU A 36 5.31 -11.54 14.14
CA LEU A 36 5.48 -11.32 12.70
C LEU A 36 5.97 -12.58 11.99
N TYR A 37 6.88 -13.34 12.61
CA TYR A 37 7.33 -14.62 12.07
C TYR A 37 6.18 -15.65 12.02
N GLY A 38 5.38 -15.74 13.08
CA GLY A 38 4.19 -16.58 13.10
C GLY A 38 3.16 -16.17 12.05
N LEU A 39 2.88 -14.88 11.93
CA LEU A 39 2.02 -14.34 10.86
C LEU A 39 2.58 -14.68 9.48
N ASN A 40 3.90 -14.56 9.29
CA ASN A 40 4.54 -14.93 8.04
C ASN A 40 4.32 -16.41 7.72
N VAL A 41 4.74 -17.31 8.61
CA VAL A 41 4.72 -18.76 8.35
C VAL A 41 3.29 -19.32 8.23
N LEU A 42 2.37 -18.87 9.09
CA LEU A 42 1.03 -19.44 9.17
C LEU A 42 0.03 -18.80 8.20
N TRP A 43 0.29 -17.56 7.74
CA TRP A 43 -0.67 -16.82 6.93
C TRP A 43 -0.10 -16.33 5.58
N ILE A 44 1.08 -15.71 5.57
CA ILE A 44 1.62 -15.02 4.37
C ILE A 44 2.44 -15.94 3.45
N ASP A 45 3.22 -16.86 4.02
CA ASP A 45 4.13 -17.74 3.28
C ASP A 45 3.34 -18.62 2.30
N PRO A 46 3.65 -18.60 1.00
CA PRO A 46 2.86 -19.34 0.00
C PRO A 46 3.01 -20.86 0.09
N ALA A 47 4.07 -21.36 0.75
CA ALA A 47 4.33 -22.78 0.90
C ALA A 47 3.69 -23.36 2.17
N THR A 48 3.64 -22.60 3.27
CA THR A 48 3.16 -23.10 4.57
C THR A 48 1.92 -22.39 5.11
N GLY A 49 1.63 -21.19 4.63
CA GLY A 49 0.54 -20.36 5.10
C GLY A 49 -0.80 -20.70 4.45
N VAL A 50 -1.90 -20.44 5.15
CA VAL A 50 -3.26 -20.70 4.64
C VAL A 50 -3.82 -19.53 3.80
N GLY A 51 -3.12 -18.40 3.74
CA GLY A 51 -3.60 -17.18 3.09
C GLY A 51 -3.75 -17.33 1.57
N THR A 52 -2.90 -18.11 0.91
CA THR A 52 -3.00 -18.38 -0.54
C THR A 52 -4.30 -19.12 -0.87
N GLY A 53 -4.60 -20.20 -0.16
CA GLY A 53 -5.86 -20.94 -0.35
C GLY A 53 -7.11 -20.09 -0.06
N PHE A 54 -7.04 -19.20 0.93
CA PHE A 54 -8.11 -18.23 1.18
C PHE A 54 -8.28 -17.26 0.00
N LEU A 55 -7.19 -16.66 -0.50
CA LEU A 55 -7.24 -15.74 -1.64
C LEU A 55 -7.71 -16.43 -2.92
N ASP A 56 -7.26 -17.65 -3.19
CA ASP A 56 -7.68 -18.44 -4.35
C ASP A 56 -9.18 -18.75 -4.29
N ALA A 57 -9.70 -19.10 -3.11
CA ALA A 57 -11.13 -19.35 -2.92
C ALA A 57 -11.99 -18.09 -3.15
N VAL A 58 -11.52 -16.92 -2.70
CA VAL A 58 -12.22 -15.65 -2.94
C VAL A 58 -12.09 -15.22 -4.40
N ALA A 59 -10.93 -15.39 -5.01
CA ALA A 59 -10.68 -15.07 -6.42
C ALA A 59 -11.52 -15.95 -7.37
N ALA A 60 -11.82 -17.19 -6.99
CA ALA A 60 -12.71 -18.06 -7.77
C ALA A 60 -14.15 -17.52 -7.91
N LEU A 61 -14.56 -16.55 -7.09
CA LEU A 61 -15.91 -15.96 -7.13
C LEU A 61 -16.03 -14.76 -8.08
N SER A 62 -14.91 -14.07 -8.38
CA SER A 62 -14.93 -12.90 -9.26
C SER A 62 -13.54 -12.55 -9.77
N ASP A 63 -13.44 -12.23 -11.06
CA ASP A 63 -12.23 -11.66 -11.66
C ASP A 63 -12.04 -10.16 -11.36
N SER A 64 -13.01 -9.52 -10.69
CA SER A 64 -12.94 -8.09 -10.35
C SER A 64 -12.16 -7.86 -9.05
N PRO A 65 -11.04 -7.12 -9.09
CA PRO A 65 -10.24 -6.85 -7.90
C PRO A 65 -11.03 -6.12 -6.79
N GLU A 66 -11.96 -5.23 -7.17
CA GLU A 66 -12.81 -4.51 -6.23
C GLU A 66 -13.76 -5.45 -5.49
N VAL A 67 -14.33 -6.42 -6.21
CA VAL A 67 -15.24 -7.43 -5.64
C VAL A 67 -14.45 -8.38 -4.75
N ILE A 68 -13.29 -8.87 -5.20
CA ILE A 68 -12.38 -9.71 -4.40
C ILE A 68 -12.01 -9.02 -3.09
N TRP A 69 -11.62 -7.74 -3.15
CA TRP A 69 -11.26 -6.95 -1.97
C TRP A 69 -12.43 -6.84 -0.98
N CYS A 70 -13.62 -6.51 -1.48
CA CYS A 70 -14.84 -6.38 -0.67
C CYS A 70 -15.23 -7.71 -0.02
N LEU A 71 -15.16 -8.82 -0.75
CA LEU A 71 -15.42 -10.16 -0.22
C LEU A 71 -14.40 -10.56 0.84
N ALA A 72 -13.11 -10.36 0.58
CA ALA A 72 -12.04 -10.64 1.53
C ALA A 72 -12.23 -9.86 2.84
N HIS A 73 -12.53 -8.55 2.76
CA HIS A 73 -12.76 -7.71 3.94
C HIS A 73 -14.04 -8.08 4.68
N THR A 74 -15.10 -8.42 3.95
CA THR A 74 -16.37 -8.85 4.56
C THR A 74 -16.20 -10.17 5.31
N LEU A 75 -15.50 -11.14 4.72
CA LEU A 75 -15.23 -12.45 5.33
C LEU A 75 -14.26 -12.32 6.52
N TRP A 76 -13.27 -11.44 6.42
CA TRP A 76 -12.29 -11.19 7.49
C TRP A 76 -12.91 -10.46 8.69
N ILE A 77 -13.73 -9.44 8.44
CA ILE A 77 -14.33 -8.61 9.51
C ILE A 77 -15.61 -9.26 10.07
N GLY A 78 -16.40 -9.91 9.22
CA GLY A 78 -17.55 -10.73 9.63
C GLY A 78 -18.75 -9.96 10.21
N ASN A 79 -18.95 -8.67 9.89
CA ASN A 79 -20.09 -7.90 10.40
C ASN A 79 -20.94 -7.23 9.31
N SER A 80 -22.19 -6.91 9.65
CA SER A 80 -23.18 -6.34 8.72
C SER A 80 -22.83 -4.95 8.20
N VAL A 81 -22.08 -4.15 8.95
CA VAL A 81 -21.58 -2.84 8.50
C VAL A 81 -20.55 -3.02 7.39
N ALA A 82 -19.65 -3.99 7.51
CA ALA A 82 -18.67 -4.32 6.47
C ALA A 82 -19.35 -4.82 5.19
N VAL A 83 -20.41 -5.63 5.30
CA VAL A 83 -21.25 -6.03 4.16
C VAL A 83 -21.88 -4.81 3.49
N ALA A 84 -22.53 -3.94 4.28
CA ALA A 84 -23.22 -2.76 3.74
C ALA A 84 -22.24 -1.78 3.07
N ALA A 85 -21.07 -1.55 3.69
CA ALA A 85 -20.01 -0.72 3.11
C ALA A 85 -19.46 -1.31 1.81
N SER A 86 -19.26 -2.62 1.76
CA SER A 86 -18.81 -3.34 0.56
C SER A 86 -19.81 -3.20 -0.61
N VAL A 87 -21.09 -3.41 -0.34
CA VAL A 87 -22.16 -3.21 -1.33
C VAL A 87 -22.22 -1.75 -1.79
N GLY A 88 -22.09 -0.80 -0.85
CA GLY A 88 -22.05 0.63 -1.16
C GLY A 88 -20.86 0.99 -2.05
N LEU A 89 -19.68 0.44 -1.79
CA LEU A 89 -18.47 0.69 -2.56
C LEU A 89 -18.57 0.11 -3.97
N ILE A 90 -18.98 -1.16 -4.11
CA ILE A 90 -19.21 -1.79 -5.42
C ILE A 90 -20.25 -0.99 -6.22
N GLY A 91 -21.36 -0.61 -5.57
CA GLY A 91 -22.40 0.21 -6.18
C GLY A 91 -21.90 1.59 -6.62
N HIS A 92 -21.07 2.25 -5.80
CA HIS A 92 -20.48 3.54 -6.12
C HIS A 92 -19.58 3.49 -7.36
N HIS A 93 -18.72 2.48 -7.46
CA HIS A 93 -17.83 2.30 -8.60
C HIS A 93 -18.61 1.94 -9.87
N ALA A 94 -19.57 1.02 -9.78
CA ALA A 94 -20.46 0.68 -10.91
C ALA A 94 -21.24 1.91 -11.41
N PHE A 95 -21.79 2.71 -10.49
CA PHE A 95 -22.47 3.96 -10.81
C PHE A 95 -21.51 4.99 -11.44
N GLY A 96 -20.30 5.11 -10.91
CA GLY A 96 -19.26 6.00 -11.42
C GLY A 96 -18.88 5.67 -12.87
N VAL A 97 -18.64 4.39 -13.17
CA VAL A 97 -18.36 3.89 -14.52
C VAL A 97 -19.53 4.18 -15.46
N TRP A 98 -20.75 3.81 -15.07
CA TRP A 98 -21.95 4.04 -15.89
C TRP A 98 -22.18 5.52 -16.18
N ASN A 99 -22.09 6.39 -15.16
CA ASN A 99 -22.32 7.82 -15.33
C ASN A 99 -21.18 8.47 -16.13
N GLY A 100 -19.95 7.96 -16.00
CA GLY A 100 -18.80 8.30 -16.84
C GLY A 100 -19.09 8.01 -18.31
N ASP A 101 -19.45 6.76 -18.61
CA ASP A 101 -19.77 6.30 -19.96
C ASP A 101 -20.94 7.07 -20.56
N ARG A 102 -22.01 7.28 -19.81
CA ARG A 102 -23.18 8.06 -20.27
C ARG A 102 -22.77 9.48 -20.63
N ARG A 103 -21.98 10.15 -19.79
CA ARG A 103 -21.53 11.53 -20.03
C ARG A 103 -20.63 11.62 -21.26
N LEU A 104 -19.75 10.65 -21.47
CA LEU A 104 -18.85 10.62 -22.62
C LEU A 104 -19.60 10.29 -23.91
N ALA A 105 -20.53 9.33 -23.87
CA ALA A 105 -21.41 9.00 -24.98
C ALA A 105 -22.24 10.21 -25.43
N LEU A 106 -22.81 10.97 -24.50
CA LEU A 106 -23.56 12.19 -24.82
C LEU A 106 -22.70 13.31 -25.43
N ARG A 107 -21.44 13.43 -25.01
CA ARG A 107 -20.54 14.51 -25.48
C ARG A 107 -19.87 14.21 -26.82
N TYR A 108 -19.53 12.95 -27.06
CA TYR A 108 -18.68 12.56 -28.19
C TYR A 108 -19.35 11.56 -29.15
N GLY A 109 -20.54 11.04 -28.83
CA GLY A 109 -21.33 10.16 -29.69
C GLY A 109 -20.54 8.96 -30.19
N GLU A 110 -20.57 8.74 -31.51
CA GLU A 110 -19.90 7.63 -32.19
C GLU A 110 -18.39 7.57 -31.90
N ALA A 111 -17.73 8.71 -31.71
CA ALA A 111 -16.30 8.75 -31.38
C ALA A 111 -15.99 8.06 -30.05
N PHE A 112 -16.89 8.16 -29.06
CA PHE A 112 -16.76 7.45 -27.80
C PHE A 112 -17.01 5.94 -27.98
N ASP A 113 -18.00 5.55 -28.78
CA ASP A 113 -18.30 4.13 -29.01
C ASP A 113 -17.14 3.39 -29.68
N VAL A 114 -16.43 4.06 -30.59
CA VAL A 114 -15.20 3.52 -31.20
C VAL A 114 -14.11 3.30 -30.16
N LEU A 115 -13.91 4.26 -29.24
CA LEU A 115 -12.92 4.14 -28.17
C LEU A 115 -13.31 3.03 -27.18
N LYS A 116 -14.56 3.00 -26.73
CA LYS A 116 -15.07 2.01 -25.78
C LYS A 116 -14.90 0.58 -26.30
N LYS A 117 -15.11 0.35 -27.60
CA LYS A 117 -14.87 -0.97 -28.24
C LYS A 117 -13.39 -1.39 -28.23
N ARG A 118 -12.47 -0.41 -28.32
CA ARG A 118 -11.02 -0.64 -28.35
C ARG A 118 -10.39 -0.75 -26.98
N THR A 119 -11.03 -0.28 -25.92
CA THR A 119 -10.50 -0.30 -24.54
C THR A 119 -11.08 -1.43 -23.70
N SER A 120 -10.47 -1.71 -22.54
CA SER A 120 -10.97 -2.66 -21.55
C SER A 120 -10.89 -2.07 -20.15
N VAL A 121 -11.81 -2.47 -19.27
CA VAL A 121 -11.73 -2.17 -17.83
C VAL A 121 -10.61 -2.97 -17.17
N VAL A 122 -10.35 -4.18 -17.68
CA VAL A 122 -9.21 -5.01 -17.24
C VAL A 122 -7.93 -4.50 -17.91
N PRO A 123 -6.89 -4.13 -17.13
CA PRO A 123 -5.62 -3.66 -17.68
C PRO A 123 -5.04 -4.64 -18.70
N PHE A 124 -4.49 -4.11 -19.80
CA PHE A 124 -3.84 -4.85 -20.89
C PHE A 124 -4.72 -5.83 -21.69
N ALA A 125 -5.91 -6.22 -21.22
CA ALA A 125 -6.78 -7.18 -21.90
C ALA A 125 -7.09 -6.75 -23.35
N ALA A 126 -7.38 -5.47 -23.58
CA ALA A 126 -7.62 -4.96 -24.93
C ALA A 126 -6.41 -5.04 -25.88
N ILE A 127 -5.19 -5.01 -25.34
CA ILE A 127 -3.95 -5.15 -26.12
C ILE A 127 -3.74 -6.61 -26.50
N VAL A 128 -3.95 -7.52 -25.54
CA VAL A 128 -3.87 -8.98 -25.77
C VAL A 128 -4.93 -9.43 -26.77
N ASP A 129 -6.16 -8.92 -26.65
CA ASP A 129 -7.26 -9.17 -27.60
C ASP A 129 -7.01 -8.56 -29.00
N GLY A 130 -5.96 -7.75 -29.17
CA GLY A 130 -5.67 -7.04 -30.41
C GLY A 130 -6.64 -5.90 -30.75
N ARG A 131 -7.59 -5.58 -29.87
CA ARG A 131 -8.55 -4.46 -30.01
C ARG A 131 -7.83 -3.11 -29.90
N GLN A 132 -6.76 -3.04 -29.13
CA GLN A 132 -5.88 -1.89 -28.99
C GLN A 132 -4.48 -2.23 -29.53
N LYS A 133 -4.12 -1.63 -30.68
CA LYS A 133 -2.76 -1.72 -31.23
C LYS A 133 -1.92 -0.58 -30.69
N LEU A 134 -0.76 -0.91 -30.14
CA LEU A 134 0.22 0.09 -29.70
C LEU A 134 0.96 0.65 -30.93
N PRO A 135 1.29 1.95 -30.95
CA PRO A 135 2.18 2.51 -31.96
C PRO A 135 3.55 1.80 -31.96
N ASP A 136 4.21 1.74 -33.12
CA ASP A 136 5.54 1.10 -33.24
C ASP A 136 6.60 1.79 -32.37
N ASP A 137 6.38 3.05 -32.00
CA ASP A 137 7.28 3.84 -31.17
C ASP A 137 6.83 4.05 -29.72
N TYR A 138 5.88 3.24 -29.24
CA TYR A 138 5.36 3.28 -27.86
C TYR A 138 6.45 3.22 -26.78
N TYR A 139 7.60 2.63 -27.07
CA TYR A 139 8.73 2.51 -26.15
C TYR A 139 9.34 3.88 -25.81
N LYS A 140 9.16 4.89 -26.67
CA LYS A 140 9.67 6.25 -26.43
C LYS A 140 8.97 6.91 -25.25
N GLU A 141 7.68 6.65 -25.03
CA GLU A 141 6.97 7.11 -23.83
C GLU A 141 7.65 6.63 -22.55
N PHE A 142 8.15 5.39 -22.53
CA PHE A 142 8.83 4.80 -21.37
C PHE A 142 10.24 5.36 -21.13
N ILE A 143 10.87 5.92 -22.17
CA ILE A 143 12.20 6.54 -22.11
C ILE A 143 12.07 8.08 -21.91
N ARG A 144 10.89 8.59 -21.54
CA ARG A 144 10.76 10.02 -21.24
C ARG A 144 11.58 10.39 -20.00
N LEU A 145 12.18 11.59 -20.07
CA LEU A 145 13.03 12.14 -19.03
C LEU A 145 12.45 12.04 -17.61
N PRO A 146 11.14 12.29 -17.36
CA PRO A 146 10.58 12.13 -16.01
C PRO A 146 10.75 10.71 -15.45
N TYR A 147 10.58 9.67 -16.26
CA TYR A 147 10.73 8.29 -15.79
C TYR A 147 12.19 7.96 -15.50
N ILE A 148 13.11 8.38 -16.37
CA ILE A 148 14.55 8.21 -16.13
C ILE A 148 14.97 8.94 -14.85
N THR A 149 14.49 10.17 -14.65
CA THR A 149 14.77 10.96 -13.45
C THR A 149 14.26 10.26 -12.20
N ILE A 150 13.02 9.75 -12.20
CA ILE A 150 12.46 9.04 -11.05
C ILE A 150 13.28 7.78 -10.75
N VAL A 151 13.60 6.97 -11.77
CA VAL A 151 14.42 5.76 -11.60
C VAL A 151 15.81 6.12 -11.04
N ALA A 152 16.48 7.12 -11.62
CA ALA A 152 17.80 7.56 -11.18
C ALA A 152 17.79 8.10 -9.74
N LEU A 153 16.79 8.91 -9.39
CA LEU A 153 16.64 9.43 -8.02
C LEU A 153 16.33 8.32 -7.02
N THR A 154 15.48 7.36 -7.40
CA THR A 154 15.09 6.24 -6.53
C THR A 154 16.28 5.33 -6.27
N LEU A 155 17.03 4.96 -7.32
CA LEU A 155 18.25 4.18 -7.19
C LEU A 155 19.34 4.95 -6.43
N GLY A 156 19.51 6.24 -6.75
CA GLY A 156 20.45 7.11 -6.05
C GLY A 156 20.16 7.20 -4.57
N ALA A 157 18.90 7.39 -4.18
CA ALA A 157 18.47 7.39 -2.78
C ALA A 157 18.69 6.03 -2.11
N TYR A 158 18.38 4.92 -2.81
CA TYR A 158 18.63 3.57 -2.32
C TYR A 158 20.11 3.33 -2.01
N PHE A 159 21.01 3.68 -2.93
CA PHE A 159 22.45 3.51 -2.72
C PHE A 159 23.04 4.53 -1.73
N ALA A 160 22.47 5.73 -1.65
CA ALA A 160 22.86 6.73 -0.67
C ALA A 160 22.34 6.43 0.75
N HIS A 161 21.46 5.44 0.92
CA HIS A 161 20.86 5.12 2.21
C HIS A 161 21.88 4.91 3.36
N PRO A 162 22.98 4.13 3.20
CA PRO A 162 23.98 3.97 4.26
C PRO A 162 24.73 5.27 4.58
N LEU A 163 24.98 6.12 3.58
CA LEU A 163 25.61 7.43 3.75
C LEU A 163 24.69 8.39 4.52
N MET A 164 23.39 8.39 4.19
CA MET A 164 22.39 9.19 4.90
C MET A 164 22.27 8.75 6.37
N GLN A 165 22.28 7.43 6.63
CA GLN A 165 22.31 6.89 8.00
C GLN A 165 23.58 7.34 8.75
N ALA A 166 24.76 7.18 8.14
CA ALA A 166 26.03 7.58 8.73
C ALA A 166 26.13 9.08 9.02
N ALA A 167 25.59 9.92 8.13
CA ALA A 167 25.51 11.37 8.32
C ALA A 167 24.55 11.74 9.46
N SER A 168 23.40 11.06 9.56
CA SER A 168 22.43 11.25 10.64
C SER A 168 23.07 11.05 12.03
N TYR A 169 23.89 10.01 12.21
CA TYR A 169 24.60 9.74 13.47
C TYR A 169 25.64 10.82 13.87
N ARG A 170 26.02 11.72 12.95
CA ARG A 170 27.04 12.76 13.19
C ARG A 170 26.45 14.14 13.48
N LEU A 171 25.14 14.28 13.42
CA LEU A 171 24.50 15.58 13.64
C LEU A 171 24.26 15.77 15.15
N PRO A 172 24.57 16.96 15.70
CA PRO A 172 24.68 17.17 17.14
C PRO A 172 23.35 17.47 17.84
N TRP A 173 22.23 16.99 17.30
CA TRP A 173 20.92 17.14 17.95
C TRP A 173 20.68 16.08 19.02
#